data_AF-A0A6N7CWY4-F1
#
_entry.id   AF-A0A6N7CWY4-F1
#
_cell.length_a   1.000
_cell.length_b   1.000
_cell.length_c   1.000
_cell.angle_alpha   90.00
_cell.angle_beta   90.00
_cell.angle_gamma   90.00
#
_symmetry.space_group_name_H-M   'P 1'
#
loop_
_entity.id
_entity.type
_entity.pdbx_description
1 polymer ?
#
loop_
_entity_poly.entity_id
_entity_poly.type
_entity_poly.pdbx_seq_one_letter_code
_entity_poly.pdbx_strand_id
1 'polypeptide(L)'
;MPATASFRRTATALGAIALAATTVLHLPLAQAEPAASLDDPALYGPNPRLPQPEKSLVPTLHVAPARGWPAGRTPRAAEGLAVRAFAQGLRHPRWIYVLPNGDVLVAESDAPTPQEKEKTTPKKLVQGAVMKHAGSKTPSADRITLLRDADGDGVAEVKTVYIEKLTDLAPDLRTPI
;
A
#
# COMPACT_ATOMS: atom_id res chain seq x y z
N MET A 1 12.96 4.43 -87.55
CA MET A 1 12.27 5.36 -88.48
C MET A 1 11.10 4.61 -89.10
N PRO A 2 9.88 5.18 -89.20
CA PRO A 2 9.22 6.11 -88.27
C PRO A 2 8.90 5.34 -86.95
N ALA A 3 7.73 5.27 -86.28
CA ALA A 3 6.45 6.04 -86.13
C ALA A 3 5.91 5.72 -84.69
N THR A 4 5.06 6.47 -83.97
CA THR A 4 4.30 7.73 -84.18
C THR A 4 2.83 7.64 -84.68
N ALA A 5 1.91 7.22 -83.79
CA ALA A 5 0.50 7.68 -83.63
C ALA A 5 -0.08 7.03 -82.34
N SER A 6 -0.89 7.62 -81.45
CA SER A 6 -2.03 8.58 -81.54
C SER A 6 -3.31 7.91 -82.09
N PHE A 7 -4.52 7.99 -81.51
CA PHE A 7 -5.09 9.00 -80.59
C PHE A 7 -6.26 8.47 -79.71
N ARG A 8 -6.35 9.01 -78.48
CA ARG A 8 -7.42 9.05 -77.44
C ARG A 8 -8.85 8.51 -77.75
N ARG A 9 -9.53 8.05 -76.69
CA ARG A 9 -10.74 8.72 -76.14
C ARG A 9 -11.11 8.31 -74.69
N THR A 10 -11.47 9.34 -73.90
CA THR A 10 -12.44 9.44 -72.76
C THR A 10 -12.87 8.19 -71.97
N ALA A 11 -13.12 8.25 -70.65
CA ALA A 11 -13.67 9.39 -69.90
C ALA A 11 -13.19 9.51 -68.43
N THR A 12 -13.47 10.67 -67.83
CA THR A 12 -13.23 11.02 -66.41
C THR A 12 -14.36 10.55 -65.48
N ALA A 13 -14.01 10.13 -64.26
CA ALA A 13 -14.90 10.12 -63.11
C ALA A 13 -14.13 10.60 -61.85
N LEU A 14 -14.82 11.25 -60.92
CA LEU A 14 -14.22 11.95 -59.78
C LEU A 14 -13.84 10.97 -58.64
N GLY A 15 -12.79 11.30 -57.88
CA GLY A 15 -12.33 10.51 -56.72
C GLY A 15 -11.31 11.23 -55.83
N ALA A 16 -11.38 12.56 -55.72
CA ALA A 16 -10.37 13.36 -55.03
C ALA A 16 -10.65 13.46 -53.51
N ILE A 17 -10.01 12.60 -52.72
CA ILE A 17 -9.72 12.86 -51.30
C ILE A 17 -8.24 12.53 -51.04
N ALA A 18 -7.43 13.57 -50.89
CA ALA A 18 -6.07 13.50 -50.40
C ALA A 18 -5.83 14.65 -49.41
N LEU A 19 -4.89 14.45 -48.49
CA LEU A 19 -4.54 15.30 -47.33
C LEU A 19 -5.55 15.36 -46.17
N ALA A 20 -4.97 15.51 -44.97
CA ALA A 20 -5.59 15.71 -43.65
C ALA A 20 -6.53 14.59 -43.12
N ALA A 21 -6.27 13.97 -41.97
CA ALA A 21 -5.08 14.03 -41.12
C ALA A 21 -4.90 12.72 -40.32
N THR A 22 -3.81 11.99 -40.57
CA THR A 22 -3.37 10.90 -39.69
C THR A 22 -2.63 11.46 -38.49
N THR A 23 -3.36 11.96 -37.50
CA THR A 23 -2.80 12.30 -36.18
C THR A 23 -2.40 11.02 -35.47
N VAL A 24 -1.19 10.53 -35.75
CA VAL A 24 -0.55 9.46 -34.98
C VAL A 24 -0.41 9.97 -33.54
N LEU A 25 -1.18 9.39 -32.63
CA LEU A 25 -1.15 9.74 -31.22
C LEU A 25 0.15 9.21 -30.61
N HIS A 26 1.20 10.04 -30.69
CA HIS A 26 2.47 9.80 -30.01
C HIS A 26 2.28 9.96 -28.49
N LEU A 27 1.67 8.94 -27.88
CA LEU A 27 1.67 8.75 -26.44
C LEU A 27 3.14 8.55 -26.01
N PRO A 28 3.73 9.46 -25.22
CA PRO A 28 5.08 9.25 -24.73
C PRO A 28 5.07 8.05 -23.80
N LEU A 29 5.80 6.99 -24.17
CA LEU A 29 6.15 5.95 -23.20
C LEU A 29 7.00 6.64 -22.13
N ALA A 30 6.47 6.70 -20.91
CA ALA A 30 7.25 7.17 -19.77
C ALA A 30 8.47 6.26 -19.63
N GLN A 31 9.67 6.85 -19.78
CA GLN A 31 10.90 6.11 -19.51
C GLN A 31 10.95 5.77 -18.03
N ALA A 32 11.12 4.48 -17.72
CA ALA A 32 11.26 4.02 -16.36
C ALA A 32 12.69 4.30 -15.89
N GLU A 33 12.89 5.46 -15.26
CA GLU A 33 14.13 5.78 -14.57
C GLU A 33 14.40 4.73 -13.47
N PRO A 34 15.68 4.41 -13.19
CA PRO A 34 16.04 3.40 -12.20
C PRO A 34 15.64 3.87 -10.79
N ALA A 35 14.85 3.05 -10.09
CA ALA A 35 14.47 3.32 -8.70
C ALA A 35 15.70 3.48 -7.80
N ALA A 36 15.65 4.44 -6.88
CA ALA A 36 16.73 4.71 -5.94
C ALA A 36 17.11 3.44 -5.15
N SER A 37 18.41 3.13 -5.10
CA SER A 37 18.92 1.97 -4.35
C SER A 37 18.75 2.19 -2.85
N LEU A 38 18.26 1.16 -2.15
CA LEU A 38 18.14 1.17 -0.69
C LEU A 38 19.50 1.02 0.00
N ASP A 39 20.53 0.61 -0.74
CA ASP A 39 21.90 0.40 -0.23
C ASP A 39 22.77 1.68 -0.26
N ASP A 40 22.23 2.85 -0.64
CA ASP A 40 22.96 4.11 -0.63
C ASP A 40 23.18 4.61 0.82
N PRO A 41 24.44 4.68 1.31
CA PRO A 41 24.73 5.15 2.67
C PRO A 41 24.35 6.63 2.90
N ALA A 42 24.09 7.41 1.85
CA ALA A 42 23.58 8.77 1.98
C ALA A 42 22.12 8.84 2.49
N LEU A 43 21.38 7.73 2.50
CA LEU A 43 19.98 7.68 2.97
C LEU A 43 19.85 7.58 4.51
N TYR A 44 20.95 7.34 5.23
CA TYR A 44 20.94 7.09 6.68
C TYR A 44 22.02 7.89 7.42
N GLY A 45 21.86 8.07 8.74
CA GLY A 45 22.82 8.79 9.60
C GLY A 45 22.37 10.21 10.00
N PRO A 46 23.27 11.06 10.52
CA PRO A 46 22.90 12.33 11.14
C PRO A 46 22.40 13.44 10.19
N ASN A 47 22.69 13.33 8.89
CA ASN A 47 22.28 14.30 7.88
C ASN A 47 22.08 13.60 6.52
N PRO A 48 20.99 12.81 6.35
CA PRO A 48 20.76 12.02 5.15
C PRO A 48 20.34 12.91 3.97
N ARG A 49 20.85 12.59 2.78
CA ARG A 49 20.47 13.26 1.53
C ARG A 49 19.22 12.61 0.95
N LEU A 50 18.06 13.14 1.32
CA LEU A 50 16.79 12.71 0.74
C LEU A 50 16.73 13.07 -0.77
N PRO A 51 16.28 12.15 -1.64
CA PRO A 51 16.05 12.47 -3.06
C PRO A 51 14.90 13.49 -3.21
N GLN A 52 14.91 14.27 -4.29
CA GLN A 52 13.86 15.26 -4.53
C GLN A 52 12.53 14.58 -4.91
N PRO A 53 11.36 15.04 -4.40
CA PRO A 53 10.07 14.44 -4.73
C PRO A 53 9.69 14.63 -6.21
N GLU A 54 9.56 13.52 -6.94
CA GLU A 54 9.09 13.53 -8.33
C GLU A 54 7.60 13.90 -8.46
N LYS A 55 7.24 14.54 -9.56
CA LYS A 55 5.87 15.00 -9.86
C LYS A 55 5.37 14.40 -11.18
N SER A 56 4.87 13.18 -11.11
CA SER A 56 4.18 12.51 -12.22
C SER A 56 2.66 12.80 -12.20
N LEU A 57 2.03 12.80 -13.38
CA LEU A 57 0.57 12.82 -13.53
C LEU A 57 -0.09 11.50 -13.08
N VAL A 58 0.67 10.40 -13.04
CA VAL A 58 0.25 9.09 -12.54
C VAL A 58 1.18 8.69 -11.37
N PRO A 59 0.66 8.51 -10.15
CA PRO A 59 1.50 8.25 -8.98
C PRO A 59 2.02 6.81 -8.96
N THR A 60 3.34 6.66 -8.83
CA THR A 60 4.00 5.36 -8.62
C THR A 60 3.73 4.86 -7.19
N LEU A 61 3.05 3.71 -7.06
CA LEU A 61 2.61 3.16 -5.78
C LEU A 61 3.31 1.84 -5.46
N HIS A 62 4.48 1.92 -4.81
CA HIS A 62 5.20 0.74 -4.29
C HIS A 62 4.55 0.23 -2.98
N VAL A 63 3.44 -0.49 -3.12
CA VAL A 63 2.78 -1.17 -2.00
C VAL A 63 3.51 -2.48 -1.69
N ALA A 64 4.22 -2.54 -0.58
CA ALA A 64 4.81 -3.78 -0.08
C ALA A 64 3.70 -4.71 0.45
N PRO A 65 3.47 -5.90 -0.14
CA PRO A 65 2.44 -6.81 0.34
C PRO A 65 2.86 -7.44 1.67
N ALA A 66 2.07 -7.22 2.73
CA ALA A 66 2.31 -7.79 4.04
C ALA A 66 2.23 -9.33 4.01
N ARG A 67 3.39 -9.98 3.96
CA ARG A 67 3.52 -11.44 4.05
C ARG A 67 3.88 -11.83 5.48
N GLY A 68 3.07 -12.69 6.09
CA GLY A 68 3.40 -13.30 7.37
C GLY A 68 4.63 -14.21 7.27
N TRP A 69 5.31 -14.43 8.40
CA TRP A 69 6.39 -15.41 8.50
C TRP A 69 5.86 -16.83 8.27
N PRO A 70 6.58 -17.71 7.55
CA PRO A 70 6.25 -19.13 7.48
C PRO A 70 6.24 -19.78 8.87
N ALA A 71 5.44 -20.84 9.05
CA ALA A 71 5.43 -21.60 10.30
C ALA A 71 6.85 -22.07 10.69
N GLY A 72 7.22 -21.87 11.97
CA GLY A 72 8.53 -22.21 12.49
C GLY A 72 9.68 -21.28 12.06
N ARG A 73 9.46 -20.21 11.27
CA ARG A 73 10.48 -19.20 10.99
C ARG A 73 10.52 -18.12 12.08
N THR A 74 11.73 -17.84 12.55
CA THR A 74 12.08 -16.64 13.32
C THR A 74 13.14 -15.83 12.56
N PRO A 75 13.31 -14.51 12.87
CA PRO A 75 14.46 -13.75 12.39
C PRO A 75 15.75 -14.26 13.04
N ARG A 76 16.90 -14.00 12.41
CA ARG A 76 18.21 -14.29 13.00
C ARG A 76 18.44 -13.34 14.18
N ALA A 77 18.57 -13.91 15.39
CA ALA A 77 19.00 -13.17 16.57
C ALA A 77 20.48 -12.74 16.45
N ALA A 78 20.87 -11.69 17.17
CA ALA A 78 22.28 -11.37 17.38
C ALA A 78 22.92 -12.36 18.37
N GLU A 79 24.25 -12.37 18.46
CA GLU A 79 24.98 -13.22 19.41
C GLU A 79 24.55 -12.92 20.85
N GLY A 80 24.37 -13.98 21.66
CA GLY A 80 23.86 -13.88 23.03
C GLY A 80 22.34 -13.66 23.16
N LEU A 81 21.60 -13.49 22.05
CA LEU A 81 20.14 -13.31 22.07
C LEU A 81 19.39 -14.53 21.51
N ALA A 82 18.16 -14.72 21.98
CA ALA A 82 17.18 -15.65 21.41
C ALA A 82 15.96 -14.87 20.91
N VAL A 83 15.27 -15.36 19.88
CA VAL A 83 14.00 -14.80 19.40
C VAL A 83 12.98 -15.91 19.22
N ARG A 84 11.82 -15.74 19.86
CA ARG A 84 10.65 -16.63 19.79
C ARG A 84 9.42 -15.84 19.35
N ALA A 85 8.40 -16.54 18.87
CA ALA A 85 7.12 -15.95 18.49
C ALA A 85 6.18 -15.87 19.70
N PHE A 86 6.37 -14.83 20.53
CA PHE A 86 5.69 -14.64 21.82
C PHE A 86 4.16 -14.86 21.77
N ALA A 87 3.49 -14.33 20.74
CA ALA A 87 2.09 -14.62 20.47
C ALA A 87 1.79 -14.61 18.97
N GLN A 88 0.73 -15.32 18.57
CA GLN A 88 0.29 -15.46 17.18
C GLN A 88 -1.21 -15.22 17.03
N GLY A 89 -1.67 -14.97 15.80
CA GLY A 89 -3.09 -14.71 15.50
C GLY A 89 -3.61 -13.42 16.16
N LEU A 90 -2.84 -12.34 16.05
CA LEU A 90 -3.24 -10.97 16.43
C LEU A 90 -3.76 -10.25 15.17
N ARG A 91 -4.82 -9.45 15.32
CA ARG A 91 -5.48 -8.69 14.25
C ARG A 91 -4.96 -7.26 14.24
N HIS A 92 -4.06 -6.95 13.30
CA HIS A 92 -3.50 -5.61 13.12
C HIS A 92 -2.92 -5.01 14.43
N PRO A 93 -2.00 -5.73 15.11
CA PRO A 93 -1.35 -5.20 16.32
C PRO A 93 -0.50 -3.97 15.96
N ARG A 94 -0.62 -2.89 16.73
CA ARG A 94 0.14 -1.64 16.49
C ARG A 94 1.04 -1.23 17.65
N TRP A 95 0.52 -1.25 18.87
CA TRP A 95 1.26 -0.89 20.08
C TRP A 95 1.32 -2.06 21.05
N ILE A 96 2.42 -2.13 21.80
CA ILE A 96 2.67 -3.10 22.86
C ILE A 96 3.10 -2.36 24.13
N TYR A 97 2.72 -2.85 25.30
CA TYR A 97 3.11 -2.31 26.59
C TYR A 97 3.30 -3.44 27.61
N VAL A 98 4.44 -3.46 28.29
CA VAL A 98 4.77 -4.48 29.30
C VAL A 98 4.39 -3.97 30.68
N LEU A 99 3.59 -4.73 31.41
CA LEU A 99 3.16 -4.44 32.77
C LEU A 99 4.23 -4.85 33.80
N PRO A 100 4.25 -4.26 35.01
CA PRO A 100 5.26 -4.57 36.04
C PRO A 100 5.28 -6.03 36.51
N ASN A 101 4.25 -6.82 36.19
CA ASN A 101 4.16 -8.26 36.49
C ASN A 101 4.55 -9.17 35.31
N GLY A 102 5.07 -8.63 34.20
CA GLY A 102 5.51 -9.38 33.02
C GLY A 102 4.46 -9.53 31.91
N ASP A 103 3.18 -9.30 32.21
CA ASP A 103 2.10 -9.34 31.21
C ASP A 103 2.33 -8.30 30.08
N VAL A 104 1.94 -8.64 28.85
CA VAL A 104 2.02 -7.73 27.70
C VAL A 104 0.63 -7.36 27.22
N LEU A 105 0.31 -6.07 27.24
CA LEU A 105 -0.87 -5.50 26.60
C LEU A 105 -0.57 -5.22 25.12
N VAL A 106 -1.45 -5.65 24.21
CA VAL A 106 -1.35 -5.40 22.77
C VAL A 106 -2.58 -4.69 22.26
N ALA A 107 -2.39 -3.53 21.61
CA ALA A 107 -3.46 -2.79 20.95
C ALA A 107 -3.68 -3.32 19.53
N GLU A 108 -4.84 -3.94 19.29
CA GLU A 108 -5.27 -4.48 18.00
C GLU A 108 -6.23 -3.49 17.33
N SER A 109 -5.78 -2.76 16.29
CA SER A 109 -6.59 -1.73 15.61
C SER A 109 -6.28 -1.63 14.12
N ASP A 110 -7.31 -1.40 13.30
CA ASP A 110 -7.23 -1.19 11.85
C ASP A 110 -7.65 0.26 11.50
N ALA A 111 -8.19 0.52 10.31
CA ALA A 111 -8.86 1.76 9.96
C ALA A 111 -10.24 1.86 10.63
N PRO A 112 -10.70 3.06 11.06
CA PRO A 112 -12.04 3.24 11.62
C PRO A 112 -13.11 2.99 10.57
N THR A 113 -14.26 2.45 11.01
CA THR A 113 -15.43 2.19 10.16
C THR A 113 -15.87 3.49 9.44
N PRO A 114 -15.91 3.53 8.09
CA PRO A 114 -16.28 4.74 7.37
C PRO A 114 -17.71 5.18 7.72
N GLN A 115 -17.87 6.43 8.16
CA GLN A 115 -19.19 6.95 8.52
C GLN A 115 -20.10 7.05 7.29
N GLU A 116 -21.31 6.51 7.41
CA GLU A 116 -22.32 6.49 6.34
C GLU A 116 -22.92 7.89 6.09
N LYS A 117 -22.25 8.71 5.28
CA LYS A 117 -22.86 9.85 4.52
C LYS A 117 -21.99 10.53 3.45
N GLU A 118 -20.73 10.11 3.24
CA GLU A 118 -19.89 10.76 2.23
C GLU A 118 -20.12 10.24 0.79
N LYS A 119 -20.42 11.17 -0.13
CA LYS A 119 -20.72 10.90 -1.55
C LYS A 119 -19.57 10.16 -2.27
N THR A 120 -19.94 9.26 -3.18
CA THR A 120 -19.02 8.44 -4.00
C THR A 120 -18.36 9.25 -5.12
N THR A 121 -17.28 9.96 -4.80
CA THR A 121 -16.41 10.64 -5.78
C THR A 121 -15.50 9.63 -6.50
N PRO A 122 -15.18 9.79 -7.81
CA PRO A 122 -14.24 8.90 -8.51
C PRO A 122 -12.88 8.71 -7.80
N LYS A 123 -12.36 9.78 -7.18
CA LYS A 123 -11.16 9.73 -6.31
C LYS A 123 -11.28 8.68 -5.19
N LYS A 124 -12.46 8.50 -4.59
CA LYS A 124 -12.70 7.48 -3.55
C LYS A 124 -12.71 6.05 -4.08
N LEU A 125 -13.10 5.82 -5.35
CA LEU A 125 -13.02 4.49 -5.95
C LEU A 125 -11.56 4.07 -6.17
N VAL A 126 -10.74 4.98 -6.70
CA VAL A 126 -9.28 4.77 -6.86
C VAL A 126 -8.61 4.59 -5.50
N GLN A 127 -8.88 5.48 -4.54
CA GLN A 127 -8.36 5.38 -3.18
C GLN A 127 -8.77 4.07 -2.49
N GLY A 128 -10.03 3.64 -2.62
CA GLY A 128 -10.53 2.39 -2.07
C GLY A 128 -9.90 1.14 -2.69
N ALA A 129 -9.55 1.18 -3.98
CA ALA A 129 -8.78 0.13 -4.63
C ALA A 129 -7.33 0.06 -4.11
N VAL A 130 -6.66 1.21 -3.98
CA VAL A 130 -5.29 1.30 -3.43
C VAL A 130 -5.25 0.85 -1.97
N MET A 131 -6.18 1.29 -1.12
CA MET A 131 -6.24 0.89 0.30
C MET A 131 -6.59 -0.60 0.47
N LYS A 132 -7.39 -1.19 -0.44
CA LYS A 132 -7.59 -2.66 -0.50
C LYS A 132 -6.29 -3.38 -0.87
N HIS A 133 -5.54 -2.87 -1.84
CA HIS A 133 -4.25 -3.46 -2.25
C HIS A 133 -3.19 -3.36 -1.14
N ALA A 134 -3.21 -2.28 -0.34
CA ALA A 134 -2.38 -2.10 0.85
C ALA A 134 -2.91 -2.82 2.12
N GLY A 135 -3.96 -3.66 2.02
CA GLY A 135 -4.49 -4.46 3.12
C GLY A 135 -5.29 -3.71 4.19
N SER A 136 -5.37 -2.38 4.16
CA SER A 136 -6.00 -1.52 5.17
C SER A 136 -7.53 -1.42 5.02
N LYS A 137 -8.22 -2.57 4.87
CA LYS A 137 -9.69 -2.62 4.74
C LYS A 137 -10.35 -3.78 5.49
N THR A 138 -9.68 -4.32 6.50
CA THR A 138 -10.30 -5.24 7.47
C THR A 138 -11.07 -4.45 8.54
N PRO A 139 -12.20 -4.98 9.08
CA PRO A 139 -12.80 -4.40 10.26
C PRO A 139 -11.81 -4.40 11.41
N SER A 140 -11.69 -3.26 12.11
CA SER A 140 -10.84 -3.12 13.27
C SER A 140 -11.22 -4.11 14.38
N ALA A 141 -10.28 -4.41 15.28
CA ALA A 141 -10.55 -5.23 16.46
C ALA A 141 -10.90 -4.38 17.70
N ASP A 142 -10.53 -3.09 17.68
CA ASP A 142 -10.86 -2.05 18.68
C ASP A 142 -10.78 -2.50 20.13
N ARG A 143 -9.66 -3.18 20.44
CA ARG A 143 -9.41 -3.81 21.73
C ARG A 143 -7.95 -3.76 22.15
N ILE A 144 -7.77 -3.92 23.46
CA ILE A 144 -6.51 -4.30 24.10
C ILE A 144 -6.60 -5.77 24.48
N THR A 145 -5.63 -6.56 24.06
CA THR A 145 -5.48 -7.99 24.41
C THR A 145 -4.36 -8.13 25.43
N LEU A 146 -4.63 -8.83 26.53
CA LEU A 146 -3.63 -9.28 27.49
C LEU A 146 -2.97 -10.57 26.98
N LEU A 147 -1.65 -10.60 27.05
CA LEU A 147 -0.82 -11.78 26.87
C LEU A 147 -0.04 -12.04 28.16
N ARG A 148 -0.09 -13.28 28.67
CA ARG A 148 0.73 -13.71 29.80
C ARG A 148 1.51 -14.97 29.42
N ASP A 149 2.83 -14.84 29.57
CA ASP A 149 3.80 -15.92 29.74
C ASP A 149 3.77 -16.34 31.21
N ALA A 150 3.55 -17.62 31.49
CA ALA A 150 3.32 -18.15 32.83
C ALA A 150 4.47 -19.01 33.38
N ASP A 151 5.41 -19.45 32.55
CA ASP A 151 6.54 -20.30 32.94
C ASP A 151 7.94 -19.72 32.61
N GLY A 152 8.00 -18.62 31.84
CA GLY A 152 9.21 -17.90 31.46
C GLY A 152 9.84 -18.35 30.13
N ASP A 153 9.16 -19.18 29.35
CA ASP A 153 9.62 -19.76 28.08
C ASP A 153 9.81 -18.73 26.94
N GLY A 154 9.16 -17.57 27.00
CA GLY A 154 9.13 -16.57 25.94
C GLY A 154 7.97 -16.75 24.95
N VAL A 155 6.88 -17.37 25.39
CA VAL A 155 5.59 -17.52 24.71
C VAL A 155 4.47 -17.20 25.70
N ALA A 156 3.31 -16.75 25.21
CA ALA A 156 2.16 -16.46 26.05
C ALA A 156 1.08 -17.56 25.97
N GLU A 157 0.91 -18.32 27.05
CA GLU A 157 -0.11 -19.38 27.20
C GLU A 157 -1.51 -18.76 27.27
N VAL A 158 -1.62 -17.61 27.93
CA VAL A 158 -2.88 -16.90 28.13
C VAL A 158 -2.97 -15.74 27.14
N LYS A 159 -3.98 -15.79 26.27
CA LYS A 159 -4.41 -14.66 25.43
C LYS A 159 -5.88 -14.34 25.70
N THR A 160 -6.15 -13.20 26.34
CA THR A 160 -7.51 -12.76 26.69
C THR A 160 -7.76 -11.32 26.27
N VAL A 161 -9.01 -10.98 25.95
CA VAL A 161 -9.41 -9.58 25.72
C VAL A 161 -9.44 -8.88 27.08
N TYR A 162 -8.68 -7.78 27.22
CA TYR A 162 -8.60 -6.99 28.44
C TYR A 162 -9.62 -5.85 28.43
N ILE A 163 -9.69 -5.12 27.31
CA ILE A 163 -10.66 -4.05 27.04
C ILE A 163 -11.08 -4.17 25.57
N GLU A 164 -12.36 -4.00 25.27
CA GLU A 164 -12.91 -3.96 23.90
C GLU A 164 -13.74 -2.69 23.69
N LYS A 165 -14.25 -2.49 22.47
CA LYS A 165 -15.16 -1.39 22.09
C LYS A 165 -14.55 0.01 22.30
N LEU A 166 -13.23 0.13 22.16
CA LEU A 166 -12.49 1.39 22.36
C LEU A 166 -13.03 2.56 21.51
N THR A 167 -13.59 2.26 20.33
CA THR A 167 -14.13 3.24 19.38
C THR A 167 -15.64 3.45 19.49
N ASP A 168 -16.35 2.64 20.29
CA ASP A 168 -17.80 2.80 20.52
C ASP A 168 -18.11 3.73 21.70
N LEU A 169 -17.07 4.31 22.32
CA LEU A 169 -17.21 5.41 23.28
C LEU A 169 -18.03 6.55 22.67
N ALA A 170 -19.06 6.94 23.42
CA ALA A 170 -20.15 7.80 22.96
C ALA A 170 -19.64 9.20 22.54
N PRO A 171 -20.34 9.89 21.62
CA PRO A 171 -19.80 11.09 20.96
C PRO A 171 -19.49 12.26 21.91
N ASP A 172 -20.16 12.31 23.06
CA ASP A 172 -20.00 13.28 24.15
C ASP A 172 -18.67 13.15 24.89
N LEU A 173 -18.05 11.97 24.92
CA LEU A 173 -16.73 11.74 25.52
C LEU A 173 -15.55 12.04 24.55
N ARG A 174 -15.82 12.62 23.38
CA ARG A 174 -14.82 12.93 22.34
C ARG A 174 -14.39 14.39 22.30
N THR A 175 -14.55 15.13 23.38
CA THR A 175 -13.96 16.46 23.51
C THR A 175 -12.43 16.37 23.43
N PRO A 176 -11.77 17.15 22.55
CA PRO A 176 -10.32 17.27 22.58
C PRO A 176 -9.86 17.98 23.86
N ILE A 177 -8.66 17.61 24.32
CA ILE A 177 -7.92 18.27 25.41
C ILE A 177 -7.01 19.35 24.82
#